data_AF-A0A8X6VZ92-F1
#
_entry.id   AF-A0A8X6VZ92-F1
#
_cell.length_a   1.000
_cell.length_b   1.000
_cell.length_c   1.000
_cell.angle_alpha   90.00
_cell.angle_beta   90.00
_cell.angle_gamma   90.00
#
_symmetry.space_group_name_H-M   'P 1'
#
loop_
_entity.id
_entity.type
_entity.pdbx_description
1 polymer ?
#
loop_
_entity_poly.entity_id
_entity_poly.type
_entity_poly.pdbx_seq_one_letter_code
_entity_poly.pdbx_strand_id
1 'polypeptide(L)'
;MARRNHLDDFTRGRMIGKLEEERTVTSVAAEFGINKSVVSRAWKAFQTTGTAVRKVAGGRPRTTTARDDRYIILQAKRVSKRQCSTTLYSNGATSVAVYCGQTPSQRGAIRPPS
;
A
#
# COMPACT_ATOMS: atom_id res chain seq x y z
N MET A 1 14.34 8.73 -5.09
CA MET A 1 13.41 7.61 -5.36
C MET A 1 14.10 6.64 -6.32
N ALA A 2 14.36 5.39 -5.91
CA ALA A 2 14.95 4.41 -6.82
C ALA A 2 13.85 3.70 -7.62
N ARG A 3 13.84 3.86 -8.94
CA ARG A 3 13.02 3.01 -9.81
C ARG A 3 13.61 1.60 -9.78
N ARG A 4 12.80 0.62 -9.36
CA ARG A 4 13.18 -0.79 -9.44
C ARG A 4 12.73 -1.30 -10.79
N ASN A 5 13.67 -1.51 -11.71
CA ASN A 5 13.38 -2.19 -12.96
C ASN A 5 13.08 -3.66 -12.64
N HIS A 6 11.88 -4.11 -12.99
CA HIS A 6 11.43 -5.46 -12.71
C HIS A 6 11.96 -6.41 -13.79
N LEU A 7 12.77 -7.38 -13.38
CA LEU A 7 13.15 -8.49 -14.26
C LEU A 7 11.93 -9.39 -14.49
N ASP A 8 11.63 -9.63 -15.76
CA ASP A 8 10.56 -10.53 -16.18
C ASP A 8 10.78 -11.96 -15.66
N ASP A 9 9.69 -12.64 -15.29
CA ASP A 9 9.76 -13.96 -14.67
C ASP A 9 10.29 -15.03 -15.65
N PHE A 10 10.06 -14.87 -16.95
CA PHE A 10 10.65 -15.74 -17.98
C PHE A 10 12.17 -15.61 -18.02
N THR A 11 12.68 -14.38 -18.04
CA THR A 11 14.13 -14.12 -18.05
C THR A 11 14.76 -14.65 -16.76
N ARG A 12 14.07 -14.50 -15.62
CA ARG A 12 14.50 -15.05 -14.33
C ARG A 12 14.57 -16.58 -14.35
N GLY A 13 13.56 -17.26 -14.91
CA GLY A 13 13.53 -18.71 -15.05
C GLY A 13 14.67 -19.25 -15.91
N ARG A 14 14.91 -18.65 -17.08
CA ARG A 14 16.00 -19.06 -17.98
C ARG A 14 17.38 -18.86 -17.33
N MET A 15 17.55 -17.76 -16.60
CA MET A 15 18.78 -17.46 -15.87
C MET A 15 19.05 -18.48 -14.75
N ILE A 16 18.01 -18.93 -14.04
CA ILE A 16 18.12 -19.96 -13.00
C ILE A 16 18.45 -21.33 -13.61
N GLY A 17 17.78 -21.74 -14.68
CA GLY A 17 18.09 -23.00 -15.36
C GLY A 17 19.55 -23.08 -15.84
N LYS A 18 20.13 -21.96 -16.28
CA LYS A 18 21.56 -21.87 -16.62
C LYS A 18 22.48 -22.00 -15.41
N LEU A 19 22.06 -21.53 -14.24
CA LEU A 19 22.83 -21.67 -13.00
C LEU A 19 22.76 -23.09 -12.42
N GLU A 20 21.68 -23.83 -12.69
CA GLU A 20 21.56 -25.25 -12.33
C GLU A 20 22.51 -26.14 -13.14
N GLU A 21 22.80 -25.79 -14.41
CA GLU A 21 23.85 -26.41 -15.24
C GLU A 21 25.30 -26.06 -14.77
N GLU A 22 25.48 -25.69 -13.50
CA GLU A 22 26.76 -25.34 -12.85
C GLU A 22 27.53 -24.16 -13.48
N ARG A 23 26.82 -23.23 -14.13
CA ARG A 23 27.47 -22.02 -14.67
C ARG A 23 27.78 -20.99 -13.58
N THR A 24 28.84 -20.22 -13.78
CA THR A 24 29.19 -19.12 -12.87
C THR A 24 28.23 -17.93 -13.05
N VAL A 25 27.89 -17.26 -11.94
CA VAL A 25 27.04 -16.05 -11.92
C VAL A 25 27.56 -14.96 -12.88
N THR A 26 28.87 -14.88 -13.06
CA THR A 26 29.51 -13.92 -13.98
C THR A 26 29.27 -14.24 -15.44
N SER A 27 29.29 -15.52 -15.82
CA SER A 27 29.00 -15.97 -17.18
C SER A 27 27.55 -15.66 -17.55
N VAL A 28 26.63 -16.03 -16.65
CA VAL A 28 25.20 -15.79 -16.82
C VAL A 28 24.89 -14.29 -16.87
N ALA A 29 25.52 -13.48 -16.02
CA ALA A 29 25.35 -12.03 -16.07
C ALA A 29 25.77 -11.42 -17.44
N ALA A 30 26.85 -11.92 -18.03
CA ALA A 30 27.33 -11.45 -19.33
C ALA A 30 26.42 -11.88 -20.48
N GLU A 31 25.93 -13.13 -20.47
CA GLU A 31 25.01 -13.67 -21.49
C GLU A 31 23.70 -12.87 -21.57
N PHE A 32 23.14 -12.49 -20.41
CA PHE A 32 21.87 -11.76 -20.35
C PHE A 32 22.03 -10.24 -20.33
N GLY A 33 23.27 -9.71 -20.24
CA GLY A 33 23.51 -8.27 -20.08
C GLY A 33 22.94 -7.68 -18.78
N ILE A 34 22.76 -8.52 -17.75
CA ILE A 34 22.15 -8.13 -16.47
C ILE A 34 23.24 -7.94 -15.42
N ASN A 35 23.04 -6.99 -14.52
CA ASN A 35 23.95 -6.77 -13.40
C ASN A 35 24.06 -8.04 -12.52
N LYS A 36 25.30 -8.48 -12.23
CA LYS A 36 25.65 -9.64 -11.39
C LYS A 36 24.86 -9.69 -10.07
N SER A 37 24.55 -8.52 -9.48
CA SER A 37 23.78 -8.44 -8.23
C SER A 37 22.34 -8.96 -8.37
N VAL A 38 21.70 -8.79 -9.53
CA VAL A 38 20.36 -9.31 -9.81
C VAL A 38 20.40 -10.83 -9.93
N VAL A 39 21.39 -11.35 -10.65
CA VAL A 39 21.61 -12.80 -10.81
C VAL A 39 21.85 -13.49 -9.47
N SER A 40 22.77 -12.95 -8.65
CA SER A 40 23.07 -13.50 -7.32
C SER A 40 21.85 -13.48 -6.38
N ARG A 41 21.06 -12.40 -6.39
CA ARG A 41 19.82 -12.32 -5.60
C ARG A 41 18.76 -13.32 -6.08
N ALA A 42 18.62 -13.51 -7.39
CA ALA A 42 17.69 -14.48 -7.95
C ALA A 42 18.08 -15.92 -7.56
N TRP A 43 19.37 -16.25 -7.63
CA TRP A 43 19.89 -17.55 -7.21
C TRP A 43 19.63 -17.85 -5.74
N LYS A 44 19.96 -16.91 -4.84
CA LYS A 44 19.68 -17.07 -3.40
C LYS A 44 18.18 -17.23 -3.12
N ALA A 45 17.33 -16.46 -3.80
CA ALA A 45 15.88 -16.56 -3.63
C ALA A 45 15.35 -17.92 -4.10
N PHE A 46 15.90 -18.46 -5.20
CA PHE A 46 15.61 -19.79 -5.71
C PHE A 46 16.02 -20.87 -4.71
N GLN A 47 17.25 -20.82 -4.18
CA GLN A 47 17.70 -21.76 -3.15
C GLN A 47 16.83 -21.73 -1.88
N THR A 48 16.25 -20.57 -1.55
CA THR A 48 15.39 -20.41 -0.37
C THR A 48 13.94 -20.89 -0.61
N THR A 49 13.43 -20.75 -1.82
CA THR A 49 11.99 -20.94 -2.12
C THR A 49 11.72 -22.16 -3.00
N GLY A 50 12.72 -22.62 -3.75
CA GLY A 50 12.57 -23.63 -4.80
C GLY A 50 11.84 -23.14 -6.05
N THR A 51 11.52 -21.84 -6.15
CA THR A 51 10.77 -21.30 -7.28
C THR A 51 11.51 -20.16 -7.96
N ALA A 52 11.49 -20.21 -9.28
CA ALA A 52 12.06 -19.16 -10.13
C ALA A 52 11.11 -17.97 -10.30
N VAL A 53 9.89 -18.05 -9.79
CA VAL A 53 8.88 -16.99 -9.90
C VAL A 53 9.01 -16.03 -8.72
N ARG A 54 8.69 -14.75 -8.95
CA ARG A 54 8.62 -13.77 -7.87
C ARG A 54 7.59 -14.20 -6.82
N LYS A 55 7.98 -14.18 -5.54
CA LYS A 55 7.02 -14.23 -4.43
C LYS A 55 6.07 -13.03 -4.52
N VAL A 56 4.78 -13.31 -4.64
CA VAL A 56 3.75 -12.31 -4.36
C VAL A 56 3.77 -12.08 -2.86
N ALA A 57 4.44 -11.02 -2.42
CA ALA A 57 4.39 -10.62 -1.03
C ALA A 57 2.94 -10.29 -0.68
N GLY A 58 2.39 -11.00 0.30
CA GLY A 58 1.17 -10.55 0.96
C GLY A 58 1.37 -9.12 1.49
N GLY A 59 0.30 -8.34 1.51
CA GLY A 59 0.33 -7.03 2.13
C GLY A 59 0.62 -7.12 3.63
N ARG A 60 0.75 -5.95 4.27
CA ARG A 60 0.78 -5.87 5.73
C ARG A 60 -0.47 -6.56 6.31
N PRO A 61 -0.32 -7.41 7.33
CA PRO A 61 -1.46 -8.01 8.01
C PRO A 61 -2.47 -6.92 8.42
N ARG A 62 -3.75 -7.14 8.14
CA ARG A 62 -4.80 -6.20 8.50
C ARG A 62 -4.97 -6.21 10.02
N THR A 63 -4.93 -5.05 10.63
CA THR A 63 -5.27 -4.88 12.06
C THR A 63 -6.79 -4.96 12.27
N THR A 64 -7.58 -4.51 11.29
CA THR A 64 -9.04 -4.56 11.36
C THR A 64 -9.57 -5.90 10.85
N THR A 65 -10.56 -6.45 11.55
CA THR A 65 -11.30 -7.62 11.09
C THR A 65 -12.43 -7.20 10.14
N ALA A 66 -12.99 -8.16 9.39
CA ALA A 66 -14.14 -7.90 8.52
C ALA A 66 -15.38 -7.38 9.30
N ARG A 67 -15.49 -7.73 10.58
CA ARG A 67 -16.54 -7.23 11.48
C ARG A 67 -16.33 -5.76 11.81
N ASP A 68 -15.11 -5.37 12.13
CA ASP A 68 -14.75 -3.99 12.45
C ASP A 68 -14.97 -3.09 11.23
N ASP A 69 -14.54 -3.55 10.05
CA ASP A 69 -14.75 -2.85 8.79
C ASP A 69 -16.25 -2.63 8.53
N ARG A 70 -17.08 -3.66 8.74
CA ARG A 70 -18.54 -3.55 8.62
C ARG A 70 -19.12 -2.57 9.64
N TYR A 71 -18.66 -2.60 10.88
CA TYR A 71 -19.09 -1.67 11.92
C TYR A 71 -18.76 -0.22 11.57
N ILE A 72 -17.53 0.05 11.12
CA ILE A 72 -17.07 1.38 10.69
C ILE A 72 -17.94 1.90 9.54
N ILE A 73 -18.20 1.08 8.53
CA ILE A 73 -19.06 1.44 7.39
C ILE A 73 -20.49 1.76 7.86
N LEU A 74 -21.05 0.95 8.76
CA LEU A 74 -22.39 1.18 9.28
C LEU A 74 -22.47 2.45 10.14
N GLN A 75 -21.46 2.73 10.96
CA GLN A 75 -21.40 3.96 11.73
C GLN A 75 -21.28 5.18 10.83
N ALA A 76 -20.42 5.15 9.80
CA ALA A 76 -20.31 6.22 8.82
C ALA A 76 -21.67 6.50 8.13
N LYS A 77 -22.40 5.44 7.75
CA LYS A 77 -23.74 5.57 7.16
C LYS A 77 -24.77 6.16 8.14
N ARG A 78 -24.70 5.81 9.42
CA ARG A 78 -25.61 6.34 10.47
C ARG A 78 -25.31 7.79 10.81
N VAL A 79 -24.03 8.17 10.91
CA VAL A 79 -23.59 9.56 11.14
C VAL A 79 -24.03 10.45 9.99
N SER A 80 -23.87 10.01 8.73
CA SER A 80 -24.36 10.73 7.56
C SER A 80 -25.88 10.97 7.59
N LYS A 81 -26.68 10.03 8.11
CA LYS A 81 -28.13 10.20 8.27
C LYS A 81 -28.50 11.11 9.45
N ARG A 82 -27.73 11.06 10.55
CA ARG A 82 -27.98 11.87 11.76
C ARG A 82 -27.57 13.34 11.58
N GLN A 83 -26.61 13.65 10.71
CA GLN A 83 -26.26 15.03 10.36
C GLN A 83 -27.40 15.78 9.64
N CYS A 84 -28.44 15.08 9.17
CA CYS A 84 -29.63 15.69 8.55
C CYS A 84 -30.85 15.81 9.48
N SER A 85 -30.75 15.50 10.79
CA SER A 85 -31.92 15.45 11.69
C SER A 85 -31.82 16.37 12.92
N THR A 86 -31.40 17.62 12.75
CA THR A 86 -31.50 18.63 13.82
C THR A 86 -32.17 19.91 13.33
N THR A 87 -33.51 19.88 13.26
CA THR A 87 -34.48 20.95 13.53
C THR A 87 -35.80 20.20 13.82
N LEU A 88 -36.60 20.40 14.87
CA LEU A 88 -37.13 21.62 15.48
C LEU A 88 -37.43 21.35 16.98
N TYR A 89 -37.02 22.23 17.89
CA TYR A 89 -37.67 22.38 19.20
C TYR A 89 -38.08 23.85 19.32
N SER A 90 -39.35 24.13 19.01
CA SER A 90 -39.98 25.39 19.37
C SER A 90 -40.80 25.13 20.62
N ASN A 91 -40.36 25.67 21.76
CA ASN A 91 -41.20 26.20 22.84
C ASN A 91 -40.30 26.97 23.84
N GLY A 92 -40.32 28.31 23.71
CA GLY A 92 -40.02 29.27 24.78
C GLY A 92 -38.66 29.19 25.48
N ALA A 93 -37.75 30.08 25.09
CA ALA A 93 -36.46 30.42 25.72
C ALA A 93 -35.28 29.47 25.42
N THR A 94 -34.20 30.08 24.88
CA THR A 94 -32.89 29.50 24.50
C THR A 94 -32.85 28.56 23.28
N SER A 95 -32.57 29.14 22.11
CA SER A 95 -32.15 28.40 20.91
C SER A 95 -30.63 28.53 20.76
N VAL A 96 -29.89 27.49 21.13
CA VAL A 96 -28.47 27.36 20.77
C VAL A 96 -28.42 26.67 19.41
N ALA A 97 -28.08 27.41 18.37
CA ALA A 97 -27.78 26.84 17.07
C ALA A 97 -26.45 26.07 17.14
N VAL A 98 -26.50 24.77 17.45
CA VAL A 98 -25.34 23.90 17.25
C VAL A 98 -25.28 23.57 15.76
N TYR A 99 -24.59 24.43 15.00
CA TYR A 99 -24.07 24.03 13.70
C TYR A 99 -23.12 22.85 13.93
N CYS A 100 -23.52 21.66 13.49
CA CYS A 100 -22.63 20.51 13.39
C CYS A 100 -21.48 20.92 12.48
N GLY A 101 -20.26 20.94 13.03
CA GLY A 101 -19.07 21.51 12.39
C GLY A 101 -18.85 21.00 10.97
N GLN A 102 -19.15 21.86 9.99
CA GLN A 102 -18.38 21.90 8.77
C GLN A 102 -17.01 22.46 9.13
N THR A 103 -15.96 21.69 8.82
CA THR A 103 -14.61 22.22 8.76
C THR A 103 -14.58 23.37 7.75
N PRO A 104 -14.15 24.59 8.11
CA PRO A 104 -13.82 25.58 7.10
C PRO A 104 -12.47 25.16 6.50
N SER A 105 -12.54 24.43 5.39
CA SER A 105 -11.46 24.39 4.42
C SER A 105 -11.43 25.76 3.71
N GLN A 106 -10.57 26.68 4.14
CA GLN A 106 -10.04 27.73 3.27
C GLN A 106 -8.62 28.15 3.68
N ARG A 107 -7.83 28.35 2.62
CA ARG A 107 -6.42 28.72 2.54
C ARG A 107 -6.12 30.04 3.26
N GLY A 108 -4.91 30.18 3.80
CA GLY A 108 -4.36 31.48 4.22
C GLY A 108 -2.99 31.34 4.86
N ALA A 109 -1.93 31.66 4.12
CA ALA A 109 -0.56 31.67 4.58
C ALA A 109 -0.28 32.86 5.51
N ILE A 110 0.34 32.66 6.68
CA ILE A 110 1.10 33.68 7.42
C ILE A 110 2.31 33.01 8.13
N ARG A 111 3.49 33.66 7.99
CA ARG A 111 4.86 33.27 8.37
C ARG A 111 5.11 33.03 9.87
N PRO A 112 6.23 32.36 10.26
CA PRO A 112 6.70 32.34 11.64
C PRO A 112 7.54 33.59 11.97
N PRO A 113 7.51 34.10 13.22
CA PRO A 113 8.61 34.88 13.76
C PRO A 113 9.60 34.01 14.54
N SER A 114 10.78 34.62 14.73
CA SER A 114 12.12 34.08 14.97
C SER A 114 12.37 33.33 16.27
#